data_AF-A0A845Z1E6-F1
#
_entry.id   AF-A0A845Z1E6-F1
#
_cell.length_a   1.000
_cell.length_b   1.000
_cell.length_c   1.000
_cell.angle_alpha   90.00
_cell.angle_beta   90.00
_cell.angle_gamma   90.00
#
_symmetry.space_group_name_H-M   'P 1'
#
loop_
_entity.id
_entity.type
_entity.pdbx_description
1 polymer ?
#
loop_
_entity_poly.entity_id
_entity_poly.type
_entity_poly.pdbx_seq_one_letter_code
_entity_poly.pdbx_strand_id
1 'polypeptide(L)'
;WVCYAIGTLVGLSAIGISSPVGEEIIDINPTVAASSVALFALFNGVSRPLFGWLSDRFKPHYIATLSYVLILIACILMANAQTGQVATYLIAFCLFWFCLGGWLAMAPTITLCFFNPDNYAQNYGIVFTAYGVGALIGTLLTGRIRDLFGSYNYVFYLMAFLALLGIVIAQVLLKRERVAEI
;
A
#
# COMPACT_ATOMS: atom_id res chain seq x y z
N TRP A 1 -3.71 13.39 -3.49
CA TRP A 1 -4.61 12.93 -2.40
C TRP A 1 -5.20 11.55 -2.69
N VAL A 2 -6.04 11.36 -3.71
CA VAL A 2 -6.76 10.09 -3.95
C VAL A 2 -5.82 8.88 -4.11
N CYS A 3 -4.76 8.98 -4.90
CA CYS A 3 -3.80 7.86 -5.03
C CYS A 3 -3.18 7.48 -3.68
N TYR A 4 -2.78 8.49 -2.89
CA TYR A 4 -2.21 8.26 -1.56
C TYR A 4 -3.24 7.65 -0.60
N ALA A 5 -4.51 8.06 -0.67
CA ALA A 5 -5.60 7.46 0.10
C ALA A 5 -5.76 5.98 -0.23
N ILE A 6 -5.80 5.62 -1.52
CA ILE A 6 -5.93 4.22 -1.97
C ILE A 6 -4.72 3.40 -1.51
N GLY A 7 -3.50 3.91 -1.75
CA GLY A 7 -2.26 3.20 -1.40
C GLY A 7 -2.10 2.96 0.09
N THR A 8 -2.42 3.98 0.90
CA THR A 8 -2.37 3.87 2.36
C THR A 8 -3.51 3.02 2.91
N LEU A 9 -4.72 3.10 2.36
CA LEU A 9 -5.84 2.23 2.74
C LEU A 9 -5.46 0.75 2.56
N VAL A 10 -4.94 0.38 1.39
CA VAL A 10 -4.46 -0.99 1.13
C VAL A 10 -3.35 -1.38 2.11
N GLY A 11 -2.32 -0.54 2.25
CA GLY A 11 -1.19 -0.84 3.13
C GLY A 11 -1.59 -1.00 4.60
N LEU A 12 -2.42 -0.09 5.12
CA LEU A 12 -2.87 -0.10 6.52
C LEU A 12 -3.87 -1.23 6.78
N SER A 13 -4.68 -1.60 5.78
CA SER A 13 -5.49 -2.81 5.82
C SER A 13 -4.61 -4.05 5.98
N ALA A 14 -3.52 -4.15 5.21
CA ALA A 14 -2.57 -5.25 5.32
C ALA A 14 -1.91 -5.31 6.71
N ILE A 15 -1.55 -4.16 7.31
CA ILE A 15 -1.07 -4.13 8.70
C ILE A 15 -2.09 -4.78 9.64
N GLY A 16 -3.35 -4.33 9.58
CA GLY A 16 -4.40 -4.78 10.49
C GLY A 16 -4.72 -6.28 10.39
N ILE A 17 -4.51 -6.89 9.23
CA ILE A 17 -4.85 -8.30 8.98
C ILE A 17 -3.63 -9.23 8.87
N SER A 18 -2.40 -8.74 9.08
CA SER A 18 -1.18 -9.55 8.88
C SER A 18 -1.18 -10.84 9.70
N SER A 19 -1.33 -10.75 11.03
CA SER A 19 -1.37 -11.95 11.89
C SER A 19 -2.64 -12.79 11.65
N PRO A 20 -3.86 -12.20 11.67
CA PRO A 20 -5.08 -12.97 11.48
C PRO A 20 -5.14 -13.74 10.16
N VAL A 21 -4.62 -13.18 9.07
CA VAL A 21 -4.56 -13.88 7.78
C VAL A 21 -3.60 -15.06 7.80
N GLY A 22 -2.44 -14.90 8.45
CA GLY A 22 -1.50 -16.02 8.63
C GLY A 22 -2.16 -17.17 9.38
N GLU A 23 -2.84 -16.87 10.48
CA GLU A 23 -3.54 -17.85 11.31
C GLU A 23 -4.74 -18.47 10.59
N GLU A 24 -5.57 -17.67 9.92
CA GLU A 24 -6.82 -18.15 9.31
C GLU A 24 -6.64 -18.84 7.96
N ILE A 25 -5.89 -18.22 7.05
CA ILE A 25 -5.80 -18.70 5.65
C ILE A 25 -4.67 -19.70 5.50
N ILE A 26 -3.54 -19.45 6.17
CA ILE A 26 -2.32 -20.26 6.02
C ILE A 26 -2.22 -21.32 7.11
N ASP A 27 -2.96 -21.18 8.21
CA ASP A 27 -2.93 -22.09 9.37
C ASP A 27 -1.54 -22.18 10.02
N ILE A 28 -0.88 -21.03 10.16
CA ILE A 28 0.38 -20.96 10.92
C ILE A 28 0.13 -20.62 12.38
N ASN A 29 1.05 -21.07 13.24
CA ASN A 29 0.99 -20.78 14.66
C ASN A 29 0.93 -19.25 14.92
N PRO A 30 0.10 -18.77 15.87
CA PRO A 30 -0.03 -17.35 16.18
C PRO A 30 1.29 -16.64 16.52
N THR A 31 2.23 -17.34 17.17
CA THR A 31 3.57 -16.81 17.47
C THR A 31 4.37 -16.54 16.20
N VAL A 32 4.26 -17.44 15.20
CA VAL A 32 4.92 -17.29 13.90
C VAL A 32 4.26 -16.19 13.09
N ALA A 33 2.93 -16.11 13.10
CA ALA A 33 2.19 -15.04 12.45
C ALA A 33 2.57 -13.66 13.02
N ALA A 34 2.59 -13.50 14.34
CA ALA A 34 2.98 -12.27 15.01
C ALA A 34 4.44 -11.88 14.76
N SER A 35 5.37 -12.84 14.83
CA SER A 35 6.79 -12.56 14.57
C SER A 35 7.07 -12.21 13.10
N SER A 36 6.26 -12.71 12.15
CA SER A 36 6.35 -12.33 10.73
C SER A 36 6.09 -10.84 10.50
N VAL A 37 5.33 -10.17 11.38
CA VAL A 37 5.07 -8.72 11.29
C VAL A 37 6.37 -7.91 11.40
N ALA A 38 7.34 -8.37 12.19
CA ALA A 38 8.64 -7.72 12.29
C ALA A 38 9.39 -7.75 10.95
N LEU A 39 9.32 -8.87 10.22
CA LEU A 39 9.87 -8.99 8.87
C LEU A 39 9.17 -8.01 7.92
N PHE A 40 7.83 -7.92 7.97
CA PHE A 40 7.08 -7.02 7.10
C PHE A 40 7.42 -5.54 7.39
N ALA A 41 7.61 -5.19 8.65
CA ALA A 41 8.03 -3.86 9.07
C ALA A 41 9.42 -3.49 8.51
N LEU A 42 10.35 -4.45 8.40
CA LEU A 42 11.64 -4.22 7.73
C LEU A 42 11.44 -3.84 6.26
N PHE A 43 10.57 -4.54 5.54
CA PHE A 43 10.26 -4.22 4.14
C PHE A 43 9.58 -2.85 3.99
N ASN A 44 8.73 -2.45 4.94
CA ASN A 44 8.21 -1.08 4.99
C ASN A 44 9.32 -0.04 5.15
N GLY A 45 10.28 -0.29 6.04
CA GLY A 45 11.44 0.60 6.23
C GLY A 45 12.31 0.69 4.96
N VAL A 46 12.72 -0.46 4.42
CA VAL A 46 13.63 -0.57 3.27
C VAL A 46 13.05 0.04 1.99
N SER A 47 11.73 -0.01 1.82
CA SER A 47 11.08 0.60 0.65
C SER A 47 11.30 2.12 0.55
N ARG A 48 11.47 2.83 1.68
CA ARG A 48 11.51 4.29 1.72
C ARG A 48 12.69 4.88 0.94
N PRO A 49 13.96 4.49 1.17
CA PRO A 49 15.07 4.98 0.36
C PRO A 49 14.92 4.60 -1.12
N LEU A 50 14.39 3.41 -1.43
CA LEU A 50 14.19 2.99 -2.82
C LEU A 50 13.15 3.86 -3.54
N PHE A 51 11.96 4.04 -2.94
CA PHE A 51 10.90 4.86 -3.53
C PHE A 51 11.24 6.35 -3.53
N GLY A 52 12.02 6.84 -2.56
CA GLY A 52 12.61 8.18 -2.60
C GLY A 52 13.51 8.33 -3.83
N TRP A 53 14.49 7.45 -3.99
CA TRP A 53 15.40 7.43 -5.14
C TRP A 53 14.67 7.29 -6.49
N LEU A 54 13.64 6.44 -6.56
CA LEU A 54 12.79 6.32 -7.75
C LEU A 54 12.05 7.63 -8.03
N SER A 55 11.52 8.30 -7.00
CA SER A 55 10.79 9.57 -7.11
C SER A 55 11.65 10.71 -7.65
N ASP A 56 12.93 10.70 -7.32
CA ASP A 56 13.88 11.68 -7.83
C ASP A 56 14.17 11.47 -9.33
N ARG A 57 14.03 10.25 -9.85
CA ARG A 57 14.43 9.88 -11.22
C ARG A 57 13.28 9.70 -12.20
N PHE A 58 12.12 9.26 -11.75
CA PHE A 58 11.00 8.90 -12.62
C PHE A 58 9.79 9.81 -12.40
N LYS A 59 8.89 9.87 -13.39
CA LYS A 59 7.65 10.64 -13.27
C LYS A 59 6.72 9.99 -12.22
N PRO A 60 6.01 10.78 -11.39
CA PRO A 60 5.16 10.27 -10.31
C PRO A 60 4.17 9.16 -10.70
N HIS A 61 3.52 9.27 -11.86
CA HIS A 61 2.55 8.27 -12.32
C HIS A 61 3.17 6.89 -12.56
N TYR A 62 4.43 6.80 -13.03
CA TYR A 62 5.09 5.50 -13.24
C TYR A 62 5.37 4.79 -11.92
N ILE A 63 5.82 5.53 -10.91
CA ILE A 63 6.20 4.99 -9.61
C ILE A 63 4.94 4.58 -8.81
N ALA A 64 3.90 5.42 -8.87
CA ALA A 64 2.59 5.07 -8.33
C ALA A 64 2.02 3.81 -8.99
N THR A 65 2.12 3.72 -10.33
CA THR A 65 1.68 2.53 -11.08
C THR A 65 2.47 1.30 -10.68
N LEU A 66 3.80 1.41 -10.55
CA LEU A 66 4.66 0.32 -10.07
C LEU A 66 4.19 -0.19 -8.70
N SER A 67 3.94 0.72 -7.75
CA SER A 67 3.43 0.34 -6.43
C SER A 67 2.09 -0.40 -6.51
N TYR A 68 1.13 0.09 -7.31
CA TYR A 68 -0.15 -0.59 -7.47
C TYR A 68 -0.05 -1.95 -8.18
N VAL A 69 0.88 -2.11 -9.12
CA VAL A 69 1.15 -3.41 -9.75
C VAL A 69 1.71 -4.40 -8.72
N LEU A 70 2.64 -3.96 -7.86
CA LEU A 70 3.15 -4.80 -6.76
C LEU A 70 2.05 -5.18 -5.76
N ILE A 71 1.14 -4.26 -5.46
CA ILE A 71 -0.07 -4.54 -4.66
C ILE A 71 -0.94 -5.59 -5.35
N LEU A 72 -1.18 -5.47 -6.66
CA LEU A 72 -1.97 -6.46 -7.42
C LEU A 72 -1.34 -7.85 -7.39
N ILE A 73 -0.02 -7.93 -7.55
CA ILE A 73 0.71 -9.19 -7.43
C ILE A 73 0.49 -9.79 -6.04
N ALA A 74 0.64 -9.00 -4.98
CA ALA A 74 0.39 -9.45 -3.61
C ALA A 74 -1.06 -9.92 -3.39
N CYS A 75 -2.04 -9.21 -3.95
CA CYS A 75 -3.45 -9.62 -3.91
C CYS A 75 -3.69 -10.95 -4.63
N ILE A 76 -3.10 -11.14 -5.83
CA ILE A 76 -3.23 -12.39 -6.59
C ILE A 76 -2.59 -13.55 -5.82
N LEU A 77 -1.41 -13.35 -5.23
CA LEU A 77 -0.77 -14.35 -4.39
C LEU A 77 -1.67 -14.78 -3.23
N MET A 78 -2.25 -13.82 -2.50
CA MET A 78 -3.11 -14.14 -1.36
C MET A 78 -4.48 -14.70 -1.74
N ALA A 79 -5.07 -14.27 -2.86
CA ALA A 79 -6.34 -14.80 -3.34
C ALA A 79 -6.25 -16.30 -3.69
N ASN A 80 -5.05 -16.76 -4.07
CA ASN A 80 -4.75 -18.15 -4.41
C ASN A 80 -3.98 -18.89 -3.29
N ALA A 81 -3.70 -18.23 -2.17
CA ALA A 81 -2.96 -18.85 -1.07
C ALA A 81 -3.81 -19.93 -0.40
N GLN A 82 -3.15 -21.02 -0.02
CA GLN A 82 -3.77 -22.16 0.64
C GLN A 82 -3.05 -22.45 1.96
N THR A 83 -3.70 -23.26 2.79
CA THR A 83 -3.13 -23.79 4.03
C THR A 83 -1.72 -24.34 3.83
N GLY A 84 -0.79 -23.96 4.71
CA GLY A 84 0.61 -24.37 4.67
C GLY A 84 1.50 -23.61 3.68
N GLN A 85 0.95 -22.73 2.82
CA GLN A 85 1.74 -21.94 1.87
C GLN A 85 2.39 -20.69 2.52
N VAL A 86 3.24 -20.92 3.52
CA VAL A 86 3.89 -19.85 4.32
C VAL A 86 4.69 -18.88 3.45
N ALA A 87 5.42 -19.38 2.46
CA ALA A 87 6.23 -18.54 1.56
C ALA A 87 5.36 -17.55 0.76
N THR A 88 4.21 -18.00 0.23
CA THR A 88 3.26 -17.15 -0.51
C THR A 88 2.78 -15.99 0.35
N TYR A 89 2.39 -16.29 1.59
CA TYR A 89 1.98 -15.29 2.59
C TYR A 89 3.09 -14.30 2.91
N LEU A 90 4.29 -14.78 3.23
CA LEU A 90 5.42 -13.91 3.58
C LEU A 90 5.77 -12.97 2.43
N ILE A 91 5.84 -13.47 1.19
CA ILE A 91 6.14 -12.66 0.01
C ILE A 91 5.04 -11.60 -0.20
N ALA A 92 3.78 -11.99 -0.16
CA ALA A 92 2.67 -11.07 -0.38
C ALA A 92 2.61 -9.95 0.68
N PHE A 93 2.76 -10.29 1.96
CA PHE A 93 2.74 -9.29 3.02
C PHE A 93 4.00 -8.42 3.06
N CYS A 94 5.17 -8.96 2.72
CA CYS A 94 6.35 -8.14 2.45
C CYS A 94 6.06 -7.11 1.34
N LEU A 95 5.42 -7.51 0.24
CA LEU A 95 5.05 -6.60 -0.85
C LEU A 95 4.03 -5.54 -0.41
N PHE A 96 2.99 -5.91 0.35
CA PHE A 96 2.02 -4.93 0.86
C PHE A 96 2.67 -3.88 1.75
N TRP A 97 3.49 -4.32 2.71
CA TRP A 97 4.19 -3.42 3.64
C TRP A 97 5.26 -2.58 2.94
N PHE A 98 5.96 -3.15 1.96
CA PHE A 98 6.90 -2.45 1.09
C PHE A 98 6.19 -1.34 0.29
N CYS A 99 5.01 -1.62 -0.28
CA CYS A 99 4.24 -0.60 -0.99
C CYS A 99 3.74 0.50 -0.06
N LEU A 100 3.30 0.16 1.17
CA LEU A 100 2.92 1.16 2.16
C LEU A 100 4.08 2.11 2.46
N GLY A 101 5.27 1.58 2.74
CA GLY A 101 6.44 2.41 3.02
C GLY A 101 6.85 3.25 1.81
N GLY A 102 6.69 2.70 0.59
CA GLY A 102 6.84 3.42 -0.65
C GLY A 102 5.88 4.62 -0.75
N TRP A 103 4.60 4.45 -0.43
CA TRP A 103 3.62 5.55 -0.41
C TRP A 103 3.97 6.62 0.62
N LEU A 104 4.45 6.25 1.80
CA LEU A 104 4.90 7.20 2.82
C LEU A 104 6.10 8.04 2.36
N ALA A 105 7.01 7.45 1.57
CA ALA A 105 8.14 8.16 0.97
C ALA A 105 7.75 9.01 -0.25
N MET A 106 6.85 8.50 -1.10
CA MET A 106 6.39 9.18 -2.31
C MET A 106 5.55 10.43 -2.00
N ALA A 107 4.69 10.38 -0.99
CA ALA A 107 3.74 11.46 -0.71
C ALA A 107 4.38 12.86 -0.55
N PRO A 108 5.42 13.06 0.29
CA PRO A 108 6.08 14.36 0.41
C PRO A 108 6.76 14.79 -0.91
N THR A 109 7.51 13.89 -1.55
CA THR A 109 8.24 14.19 -2.80
C THR A 109 7.30 14.54 -3.95
N ILE A 110 6.23 13.76 -4.15
CA ILE A 110 5.21 14.04 -5.18
C ILE A 110 4.50 15.35 -4.85
N THR A 111 4.25 15.68 -3.59
CA THR A 111 3.64 16.96 -3.23
C THR A 111 4.53 18.12 -3.68
N LEU A 112 5.85 18.06 -3.44
CA LEU A 112 6.80 19.07 -3.91
C LEU A 112 6.86 19.17 -5.44
N CYS A 113 6.61 18.09 -6.18
CA CYS A 113 6.56 18.14 -7.64
C CYS A 113 5.34 18.91 -8.19
N PHE A 114 4.25 19.03 -7.42
CA PHE A 114 2.99 19.60 -7.92
C PHE A 114 2.66 20.98 -7.33
N PHE A 115 3.20 21.30 -6.16
CA PHE A 115 2.87 22.50 -5.43
C PHE A 115 4.10 23.37 -5.17
N ASN A 116 3.89 24.67 -4.98
CA ASN A 116 4.97 25.60 -4.63
C ASN A 116 5.59 25.18 -3.28
N PRO A 117 6.94 25.06 -3.20
CA PRO A 117 7.67 24.79 -1.96
C PRO A 117 7.30 25.70 -0.78
N ASP A 118 7.00 26.98 -1.02
CA ASP A 118 6.65 27.95 0.04
C ASP A 118 5.40 27.52 0.82
N ASN A 119 4.47 26.83 0.15
CA ASN A 119 3.22 26.33 0.73
C ASN A 119 3.27 24.81 0.99
N TYR A 120 4.47 24.20 0.97
CA TYR A 120 4.64 22.75 1.07
C TYR A 120 3.97 22.15 2.31
N ALA A 121 4.20 22.74 3.49
CA ALA A 121 3.68 22.21 4.75
C ALA A 121 2.13 22.12 4.75
N GLN A 122 1.45 23.15 4.23
CA GLN A 122 -0.01 23.16 4.13
C GLN A 122 -0.51 22.14 3.10
N ASN A 123 0.10 22.11 1.91
CA ASN A 123 -0.29 21.19 0.84
C ASN A 123 -0.07 19.74 1.25
N TYR A 124 1.10 19.43 1.82
CA TYR A 124 1.39 18.09 2.32
C TYR A 124 0.51 17.73 3.51
N GLY A 125 0.21 18.67 4.41
CA GLY A 125 -0.76 18.45 5.50
C GLY A 125 -2.12 17.97 4.97
N ILE A 126 -2.66 18.64 3.94
CA ILE A 126 -3.90 18.21 3.28
C ILE A 126 -3.73 16.82 2.65
N VAL A 127 -2.64 16.57 1.93
CA VAL A 127 -2.36 15.24 1.37
C VAL A 127 -2.28 14.18 2.47
N PHE A 128 -1.68 14.49 3.62
CA PHE A 128 -1.49 13.56 4.72
C PHE A 128 -2.81 13.16 5.39
N THR A 129 -3.86 13.98 5.31
CA THR A 129 -5.20 13.58 5.78
C THR A 129 -5.71 12.31 5.10
N ALA A 130 -5.28 12.02 3.86
CA ALA A 130 -5.61 10.77 3.18
C ALA A 130 -5.07 9.53 3.92
N TYR A 131 -3.93 9.63 4.61
CA TYR A 131 -3.40 8.55 5.43
C TYR A 131 -4.36 8.22 6.59
N GLY A 132 -4.88 9.25 7.27
CA GLY A 132 -5.86 9.09 8.34
C GLY A 132 -7.16 8.45 7.84
N VAL A 133 -7.65 8.89 6.68
CA VAL A 133 -8.81 8.27 6.01
C VAL A 133 -8.52 6.81 5.68
N GLY A 134 -7.36 6.51 5.10
CA GLY A 134 -6.94 5.14 4.78
C GLY A 134 -6.83 4.24 6.01
N ALA A 135 -6.34 4.76 7.13
CA ALA A 135 -6.22 4.03 8.40
C ALA A 135 -7.60 3.62 8.94
N LEU A 136 -8.52 4.58 9.02
CA LEU A 136 -9.86 4.37 9.57
C LEU A 136 -10.69 3.47 8.66
N ILE A 137 -10.74 3.79 7.35
CA ILE A 137 -11.57 3.06 6.40
C ILE A 137 -10.99 1.66 6.15
N GLY A 138 -9.68 1.53 5.98
CA GLY A 138 -9.04 0.26 5.68
C GLY A 138 -9.31 -0.78 6.75
N THR A 139 -8.96 -0.47 8.01
CA THR A 139 -9.16 -1.38 9.14
C THR A 139 -10.63 -1.71 9.40
N LEU A 140 -11.53 -0.73 9.26
CA LEU A 140 -12.97 -0.96 9.39
C LEU A 140 -13.52 -1.87 8.29
N LEU A 141 -13.14 -1.63 7.04
CA LEU A 141 -13.61 -2.43 5.90
C LEU A 141 -13.11 -3.87 5.98
N THR A 142 -11.86 -4.09 6.36
CA THR A 142 -11.35 -5.46 6.47
C THR A 142 -12.07 -6.26 7.56
N GLY A 143 -12.32 -5.66 8.72
CA GLY A 143 -13.12 -6.27 9.78
C GLY A 143 -14.55 -6.59 9.31
N ARG A 144 -15.22 -5.62 8.69
CA ARG A 144 -16.59 -5.83 8.17
C ARG A 144 -16.68 -6.89 7.09
N ILE A 145 -15.70 -6.95 6.18
CA ILE A 145 -15.62 -8.00 5.16
C ILE A 145 -15.50 -9.36 5.84
N ARG A 146 -14.62 -9.46 6.85
CA ARG A 146 -14.44 -10.71 7.59
C ARG A 146 -15.71 -11.16 8.31
N ASP A 147 -16.43 -10.22 8.93
CA ASP A 147 -17.69 -10.49 9.64
C ASP A 147 -18.80 -10.95 8.69
N LEU A 148 -18.93 -10.31 7.52
CA LEU A 148 -20.01 -10.57 6.57
C LEU A 148 -19.78 -11.83 5.73
N PHE A 149 -18.54 -12.06 5.29
CA PHE A 149 -18.22 -13.14 4.35
C PHE A 149 -17.54 -14.35 5.01
N GLY A 150 -17.18 -14.25 6.29
CA GLY A 150 -16.60 -15.37 7.03
C GLY A 150 -15.12 -15.64 6.72
N SER A 151 -14.47 -14.86 5.86
CA SER A 151 -13.04 -15.02 5.55
C SER A 151 -12.36 -13.72 5.13
N TYR A 152 -11.07 -13.59 5.47
CA TYR A 152 -10.22 -12.49 4.99
C TYR A 152 -9.88 -12.59 3.49
N ASN A 153 -10.11 -13.72 2.82
CA ASN A 153 -9.79 -13.85 1.40
C ASN A 153 -10.49 -12.76 0.55
N TYR A 154 -11.72 -12.41 0.93
CA TYR A 154 -12.50 -11.38 0.25
C TYR A 154 -11.90 -9.97 0.31
N VAL A 155 -11.04 -9.70 1.29
CA VAL A 155 -10.32 -8.42 1.41
C VAL A 155 -9.38 -8.21 0.22
N PHE A 156 -8.74 -9.27 -0.27
CA PHE A 156 -7.78 -9.16 -1.37
C PHE A 156 -8.44 -8.80 -2.71
N TYR A 157 -9.69 -9.21 -2.94
CA TYR A 157 -10.44 -8.76 -4.12
C TYR A 157 -10.75 -7.26 -4.06
N LEU A 158 -11.14 -6.75 -2.90
CA LEU A 158 -11.34 -5.30 -2.72
C LEU A 158 -10.03 -4.54 -2.92
N MET A 159 -8.93 -5.00 -2.30
CA MET A 159 -7.62 -4.37 -2.45
C MET A 159 -7.13 -4.40 -3.90
N ALA A 160 -7.38 -5.49 -4.63
CA ALA A 160 -7.06 -5.59 -6.05
C ALA A 160 -7.88 -4.60 -6.88
N PHE A 161 -9.19 -4.51 -6.64
CA PHE A 161 -10.05 -3.52 -7.30
C PHE A 161 -9.54 -2.08 -7.05
N LEU A 162 -9.21 -1.77 -5.80
CA LEU A 162 -8.67 -0.47 -5.42
C LEU A 162 -7.31 -0.20 -6.08
N ALA A 163 -6.44 -1.20 -6.22
CA ALA A 163 -5.17 -1.05 -6.89
C ALA A 163 -5.33 -0.82 -8.40
N LEU A 164 -6.25 -1.53 -9.08
CA LEU A 164 -6.60 -1.27 -10.48
C LEU A 164 -7.13 0.15 -10.67
N LEU A 165 -8.05 0.58 -9.82
CA LEU A 165 -8.55 1.95 -9.82
C LEU A 165 -7.42 2.95 -9.57
N GLY A 166 -6.52 2.65 -8.64
CA GLY A 166 -5.33 3.44 -8.34
C GLY A 166 -4.42 3.62 -9.55
N ILE A 167 -4.20 2.57 -10.35
CA ILE A 167 -3.44 2.65 -11.62
C ILE A 167 -4.11 3.64 -12.57
N VAL A 168 -5.41 3.50 -12.80
CA VAL A 168 -6.17 4.39 -13.70
C VAL A 168 -6.06 5.84 -13.22
N ILE A 169 -6.29 6.08 -11.92
CA ILE A 169 -6.25 7.43 -11.34
C ILE A 169 -4.83 8.00 -11.40
N ALA A 170 -3.78 7.21 -11.13
CA ALA A 170 -2.41 7.66 -11.24
C ALA A 170 -2.06 8.07 -12.68
N GLN A 171 -2.51 7.29 -13.67
CA GLN A 171 -2.29 7.59 -15.09
C GLN A 171 -3.06 8.82 -15.59
N VAL A 172 -4.10 9.27 -14.88
CA VAL A 172 -4.87 10.48 -15.26
C VAL A 172 -4.39 11.70 -14.46
N LEU A 173 -4.27 11.57 -13.14
CA LEU A 173 -4.06 12.70 -12.22
C LEU A 173 -2.59 12.97 -11.88
N LEU A 174 -1.70 11.98 -12.02
CA LEU A 174 -0.26 12.15 -11.72
C LEU A 174 0.60 12.34 -12.98
N LYS A 175 -0.04 12.53 -14.15
CA LYS A 175 0.63 12.97 -15.37
C LYS A 175 0.90 14.46 -15.29
N ARG A 176 1.99 14.83 -14.63
CA ARG A 176 2.59 16.16 -14.81
C ARG A 176 4.01 15.98 -15.30
N GLU A 177 4.33 16.72 -16.35
CA GLU A 177 5.70 16.82 -16.84
C GLU A 177 6.48 17.68 -15.85
N ARG A 178 7.67 17.21 -15.49
CA ARG A 178 8.63 18.05 -14.76
C ARG A 178 8.81 19.28 -15.65
N VAL A 179 8.41 20.46 -15.19
CA VAL A 179 8.79 21.70 -15.88
C VAL A 179 10.31 21.65 -15.88
N ALA A 180 10.92 21.53 -17.05
CA ALA A 180 12.36 21.61 -17.17
C ALA A 180 12.76 22.97 -16.61
N GLU A 181 13.48 22.98 -15.49
CA GLU A 181 14.18 24.18 -15.06
C GLU A 181 15.24 24.47 -16.15
N ILE A 182 15.13 25.68 -16.71
CA ILE A 182 15.99 26.28 -17.74
C ILE A 182 17.37 26.54 -17.14
#